data_AF-X1F5H8-F1
#
_entry.id   AF-X1F5H8-F1
#
_cell.length_a   1.000
_cell.length_b   1.000
_cell.length_c   1.000
_cell.angle_alpha   90.00
_cell.angle_beta   90.00
_cell.angle_gamma   90.00
#
_symmetry.space_group_name_H-M   'P 1'
#
loop_
_entity.id
_entity.type
_entity.pdbx_description
1 polymer ?
#
loop_
_entity_poly.entity_id
_entity_poly.type
_entity_poly.pdbx_seq_one_letter_code
_entity_poly.pdbx_strand_id
1 'polypeptide(L)' 'MIFPLIEVEIKARISNPDDIKEKFEILNGVYKLSLLHEDTYFNMPIKLRDFKKTDEALRIRKSIEF' A
#
# COMPACT_ATOMS: atom_id res chain seq x y z
N MET A 1 22.64 16.30 9.24
CA MET A 1 21.55 16.36 8.25
C MET A 1 20.66 15.16 8.50
N ILE A 2 19.37 15.37 8.77
CA ILE A 2 18.38 14.28 8.93
C ILE A 2 17.65 14.19 7.59
N PHE A 3 17.69 13.02 6.96
CA PHE A 3 16.85 12.74 5.80
C PHE A 3 15.50 12.23 6.27
N PRO A 4 14.39 12.61 5.60
CA PRO A 4 13.09 12.00 5.89
C PRO A 4 13.14 10.51 5.57
N LEU A 5 12.40 9.72 6.35
CA LEU A 5 12.11 8.34 6.00
C LEU A 5 11.24 8.34 4.74
N ILE A 6 11.74 7.76 3.65
CA ILE A 6 11.00 7.58 2.41
C ILE A 6 10.61 6.11 2.33
N GLU A 7 9.31 5.85 2.20
CA GLU A 7 8.79 4.54 1.85
C GLU A 7 8.74 4.43 0.33
N VAL A 8 9.25 3.32 -0.21
CA VAL A 8 9.19 3.01 -1.65
C VAL A 8 8.39 1.73 -1.83
N GLU A 9 7.23 1.85 -2.46
CA GLU A 9 6.32 0.74 -2.76
C GLU A 9 6.19 0.56 -4.29
N ILE A 10 6.17 -0.70 -4.75
CA ILE A 10 5.96 -1.05 -6.16
C ILE A 10 4.69 -1.89 -6.27
N LYS A 11 3.78 -1.49 -7.16
CA LYS A 11 2.57 -2.25 -7.48
C LYS A 11 2.70 -2.87 -8.86
N ALA A 12 2.60 -4.20 -8.92
CA ALA A 12 2.54 -4.96 -10.15
C ALA A 12 1.21 -5.70 -10.24
N ARG A 13 0.59 -5.72 -11.42
CA ARG A 13 -0.58 -6.57 -11.66
C ARG A 13 -0.10 -8.03 -11.71
N ILE A 14 -0.73 -8.88 -10.91
CA ILE A 14 -0.48 -10.32 -10.88
C ILE A 14 -1.72 -11.05 -11.41
N SER A 15 -1.52 -12.08 -12.23
CA SER A 15 -2.60 -12.92 -12.76
C SER A 15 -2.92 -14.08 -11.83
N ASN A 16 -1.89 -14.70 -11.25
CA ASN A 16 -1.98 -15.79 -10.28
C ASN A 16 -1.05 -15.52 -9.09
N PRO A 17 -1.56 -15.31 -7.87
CA PRO A 17 -0.74 -15.11 -6.67
C PRO A 17 0.18 -16.29 -6.34
N ASP A 18 -0.25 -17.53 -6.60
CA ASP A 18 0.52 -18.73 -6.25
C ASP A 18 1.82 -18.80 -7.06
N ASP A 19 1.77 -18.50 -8.36
CA ASP A 19 2.97 -18.44 -9.22
C ASP A 19 3.99 -17.40 -8.72
N ILE A 20 3.52 -16.31 -8.12
CA ILE A 20 4.38 -15.26 -7.58
C ILE A 20 5.02 -15.72 -6.28
N LYS A 21 4.27 -16.43 -5.44
CA LYS A 21 4.79 -17.00 -4.19
C LYS A 21 5.92 -18.01 -4.46
N GLU A 22 5.72 -18.91 -5.42
CA GLU A 22 6.75 -19.88 -5.83
C GLU A 22 8.01 -19.17 -6.37
N LYS A 23 7.84 -18.16 -7.24
CA LYS A 23 8.97 -17.36 -7.75
C LYS A 23 9.71 -16.63 -6.64
N PHE A 24 9.02 -16.12 -5.64
CA PHE A 24 9.65 -15.48 -4.49
C PHE A 24 10.54 -16.47 -3.74
N GLU A 25 10.05 -17.68 -3.47
CA GLU A 25 10.81 -18.73 -2.77
C GLU A 25 12.06 -19.14 -3.55
N ILE A 26 11.94 -19.34 -4.88
CA ILE A 26 13.09 -19.67 -5.77
C ILE A 26 14.16 -18.56 -5.72
N LEU A 27 13.75 -17.31 -5.57
CA LEU A 27 14.64 -16.14 -5.49
C LEU A 27 15.16 -15.86 -4.06
N ASN A 28 14.99 -16.79 -3.12
CA ASN A 28 15.30 -16.63 -1.69
C ASN A 28 14.51 -15.50 -1.01
N GLY A 29 13.40 -15.09 -1.60
CA GLY A 29 12.42 -14.21 -0.97
C GLY A 29 11.67 -14.94 0.14
N VAL A 30 11.31 -14.21 1.20
CA VAL A 30 10.54 -14.74 2.32
C VAL A 30 9.16 -14.12 2.29
N TYR A 31 8.14 -14.94 2.04
CA TYR A 31 6.75 -14.53 2.24
C TYR A 31 6.55 -14.13 3.71
N LYS A 32 6.05 -12.91 3.95
CA LYS A 32 5.85 -12.38 5.30
C LYS A 32 4.40 -12.51 5.77
N LEU A 33 3.45 -12.06 4.94
CA LEU A 33 2.04 -11.97 5.29
C LEU A 33 1.21 -11.55 4.07
N SER A 34 -0.09 -11.82 4.13
CA SER A 34 -1.11 -11.24 3.24
C SER A 34 -2.12 -10.50 4.09
N LEU A 35 -2.52 -9.31 3.64
CA LEU A 35 -3.49 -8.47 4.35
C LEU A 35 -4.63 -8.08 3.43
N LEU A 36 -5.84 -8.23 3.94
CA LEU A 36 -7.01 -7.55 3.43
C LEU A 36 -7.08 -6.17 4.10
N HIS A 37 -7.04 -5.13 3.27
CA HIS A 37 -7.15 -3.75 3.74
C HIS A 37 -8.52 -3.16 3.41
N GLU A 38 -9.14 -2.55 4.41
CA GLU A 38 -10.31 -1.70 4.26
C GLU A 38 -9.91 -0.25 4.57
N ASP A 39 -9.98 0.62 3.55
CA ASP A 39 -9.55 2.01 3.65
C ASP A 39 -10.76 2.95 3.60
N THR A 40 -10.89 3.79 4.63
CA THR A 40 -11.80 4.94 4.60
C THR A 40 -10.99 6.21 4.34
N TYR A 41 -11.24 6.85 3.19
CA TYR A 41 -10.56 8.07 2.77
C TYR A 41 -11.32 9.32 3.24
N PHE A 42 -10.57 10.32 3.68
CA PHE A 42 -11.09 11.60 4.12
C PHE A 42 -10.51 12.71 3.25
N ASN A 43 -11.31 13.76 3.05
CA ASN A 43 -10.88 14.99 2.41
C ASN A 43 -11.28 16.18 3.29
N MET A 44 -10.68 17.34 3.04
CA MET A 44 -11.09 18.55 3.75
C MET A 44 -12.47 19.03 3.28
N PRO A 45 -13.16 19.84 4.09
CA PRO A 45 -14.36 20.55 3.68
C PRO A 45 -14.22 21.29 2.35
N ILE A 46 -15.34 21.44 1.65
CA ILE A 46 -15.41 22.14 0.36
C ILE A 46 -14.83 23.56 0.49
N LYS A 47 -14.00 23.98 -0.47
CA LYS A 47 -13.20 25.23 -0.54
C LYS A 47 -11.89 25.25 0.27
N LEU A 48 -11.59 24.19 1.01
CA LEU A 48 -10.25 24.00 1.59
C LEU A 48 -9.38 23.15 0.66
N ARG A 49 -8.20 22.76 1.14
CA ARG A 49 -7.23 21.93 0.41
C ARG A 49 -7.88 20.61 -0.03
N ASP A 50 -7.85 20.34 -1.33
CA ASP A 50 -8.37 19.10 -1.88
C ASP A 50 -7.23 18.09 -2.05
N PHE A 51 -7.16 17.09 -1.16
CA PHE A 51 -6.08 16.10 -1.15
C PHE A 51 -5.96 15.33 -2.46
N LYS A 52 -7.07 15.12 -3.18
CA LYS A 52 -7.06 14.44 -4.47
C LYS A 52 -6.31 15.24 -5.55
N LYS A 53 -6.34 16.57 -5.47
CA LYS A 53 -5.67 17.45 -6.44
C LYS A 53 -4.19 17.66 -6.12
N THR A 54 -3.81 17.47 -4.87
CA THR A 54 -2.44 17.67 -4.38
C THR A 54 -1.65 16.37 -4.25
N ASP A 55 -2.21 15.24 -4.71
CA ASP A 55 -1.61 13.90 -4.58
C ASP A 55 -1.35 13.51 -3.11
N GLU A 56 -2.21 13.98 -2.22
CA GLU A 56 -2.21 13.64 -0.80
C GLU A 56 -3.36 12.66 -0.51
N ALA A 57 -3.24 11.86 0.55
CA ALA A 57 -4.32 11.01 1.03
C ALA A 57 -4.32 10.94 2.56
N LEU A 58 -5.46 11.28 3.16
CA LEU A 58 -5.73 11.00 4.57
C LEU A 58 -6.70 9.81 4.64
N ARG A 59 -6.31 8.75 5.35
CA ARG A 59 -7.16 7.56 5.51
C ARG A 59 -7.03 6.93 6.89
N ILE A 60 -8.09 6.26 7.32
CA ILE A 60 -8.04 5.25 8.37
C ILE A 60 -8.08 3.89 7.66
N ARG A 61 -7.12 3.02 7.99
CA ARG A 61 -6.98 1.67 7.41
C ARG A 61 -7.20 0.61 8.47
N LYS A 62 -8.08 -0.34 8.17
CA LYS A 62 -8.21 -1.60 8.91
C LYS A 62 -7.51 -2.70 8.14
N SER A 63 -6.68 -3.49 8.81
CA SER A 63 -5.89 -4.58 8.20
C SER A 63 -6.22 -5.90 8.89
N ILE A 64 -6.56 -6.91 8.11
CA ILE A 64 -6.88 -8.27 8.59
C ILE A 64 -6.00 -9.24 7.80
N GLU A 65 -5.27 -10.10 8.51
CA GLU A 65 -4.49 -11.17 7.89
C GLU A 65 -5.42 -12.28 7.36
N PHE A 66 -5.09 -12.83 6.19
CA PHE A 66 -5.82 -13.94 5.57
C PHE A 66 -4.90 -14.93 4.87
#